data_AF-A0A820KVQ0-F1
#
_entry.id   AF-A0A820KVQ0-F1
#
_cell.length_a   1.000
_cell.length_b   1.000
_cell.length_c   1.000
_cell.angle_alpha   90.00
_cell.angle_beta   90.00
_cell.angle_gamma   90.00
#
_symmetry.space_group_name_H-M   'P 1'
#
loop_
_entity.id
_entity.type
_entity.pdbx_description
1 polymer ?
#
loop_
_entity_poly.entity_id
_entity_poly.type
_entity_poly.pdbx_seq_one_letter_code
_entity_poly.pdbx_strand_id
1 'polypeptide(L)'
;EVEKLLHDNVIRGSTSPWASPVILKKKPDGTYRFIVDFRRLNAVTKKDAYPQPTTEELLNRLAGHRFLTKLDLKSGYFQIPISEVDKEKTAFVTQDGLYEFNVLAQGLMNAPLTFQRVMNNLIATGRWNYVVAYLNDILIFSDSIKEHKKHVTEVLSILQKARFTVSPFKCIIAVEKVEFLSHIITVAGIEPSPDKIQAILDIPSPKTLT
;
A
#
# COMPACT_ATOMS: atom_id res chain seq x y z
N GLU A 1 17.32 -13.08 3.76
CA GLU A 1 15.90 -12.67 3.64
C GLU A 1 14.94 -13.75 4.10
N VAL A 2 15.02 -14.98 3.59
CA VAL A 2 14.15 -16.10 4.02
C VAL A 2 14.15 -16.29 5.54
N GLU A 3 15.31 -16.35 6.17
CA GLU A 3 15.44 -16.46 7.64
C GLU A 3 14.70 -15.34 8.38
N LYS A 4 14.80 -14.10 7.89
CA LYS A 4 14.09 -12.95 8.45
C LYS A 4 12.58 -13.10 8.30
N LEU A 5 12.09 -13.51 7.13
CA LEU A 5 10.67 -13.73 6.88
C LEU A 5 10.11 -14.88 7.74
N LEU A 6 10.91 -15.93 7.98
CA LEU A 6 10.56 -17.02 8.90
C LEU A 6 10.49 -16.51 10.36
N HIS A 7 11.50 -15.75 10.79
CA HIS A 7 11.54 -15.15 12.12
C HIS A 7 10.34 -14.23 12.38
N ASP A 8 9.98 -13.41 11.39
CA ASP A 8 8.84 -12.49 11.44
C ASP A 8 7.48 -13.20 11.24
N ASN A 9 7.47 -14.54 11.09
CA ASN A 9 6.29 -15.36 10.82
C ASN A 9 5.51 -14.95 9.54
N VAL A 10 6.17 -14.26 8.61
CA VAL A 10 5.61 -13.86 7.30
C VAL A 10 5.47 -15.08 6.39
N ILE A 11 6.40 -16.02 6.50
CA ILE A 11 6.41 -17.29 5.76
C ILE A 11 6.58 -18.47 6.72
N ARG A 12 6.28 -19.67 6.21
CA ARG A 12 6.56 -20.96 6.88
C ARG A 12 7.09 -21.98 5.87
N GLY A 13 7.69 -23.07 6.36
CA GLY A 13 8.05 -24.21 5.50
C GLY A 13 6.80 -24.80 4.83
N SER A 14 6.96 -25.30 3.61
CA SER A 14 5.85 -25.81 2.81
C SER A 14 6.14 -27.18 2.20
N THR A 15 5.09 -27.98 2.02
CA THR A 15 5.08 -29.21 1.21
C THR A 15 4.10 -29.08 0.05
N SER A 16 3.80 -27.85 -0.36
CA SER A 16 2.83 -27.52 -1.39
C SER A 16 3.19 -28.14 -2.75
N PRO A 17 2.19 -28.55 -3.54
CA PRO A 17 2.42 -28.90 -4.95
C PRO A 17 2.68 -27.67 -5.84
N TRP A 18 2.51 -26.46 -5.31
CA TRP A 18 2.81 -25.20 -6.00
C TRP A 18 4.26 -24.77 -5.74
N ALA A 19 4.89 -24.15 -6.73
CA ALA A 19 6.21 -23.55 -6.58
C ALA A 19 6.40 -22.38 -7.55
N SER A 20 6.47 -21.17 -7.00
CA SER A 20 6.83 -19.96 -7.75
C SER A 20 8.33 -19.66 -7.58
N PRO A 21 9.06 -19.28 -8.64
CA PRO A 21 10.48 -18.96 -8.51
C PRO A 21 10.69 -17.60 -7.83
N VAL A 22 11.84 -17.43 -7.18
CA VAL A 22 12.29 -16.17 -6.59
C VAL A 22 13.24 -15.44 -7.53
N ILE A 23 13.04 -14.13 -7.66
CA ILE A 23 13.88 -13.20 -8.41
C ILE A 23 14.47 -12.18 -7.43
N LEU A 24 15.79 -12.01 -7.45
CA LEU A 24 16.48 -10.98 -6.67
C LEU A 24 16.81 -9.79 -7.58
N LYS A 25 16.21 -8.63 -7.30
CA LYS A 25 16.52 -7.40 -8.02
C LYS A 25 17.39 -6.49 -7.16
N LYS A 26 18.58 -6.13 -7.63
CA LYS A 26 19.47 -5.18 -6.94
C LYS A 26 18.83 -3.78 -6.94
N LYS A 27 18.83 -3.12 -5.79
CA LYS A 27 18.40 -1.73 -5.61
C LYS A 27 19.58 -0.77 -5.79
N PRO A 28 19.32 0.54 -6.04
CA PRO A 28 20.39 1.54 -6.14
C PRO A 28 21.25 1.65 -4.88
N ASP A 29 20.68 1.41 -3.70
CA ASP A 29 21.36 1.39 -2.39
C ASP A 29 22.26 0.15 -2.17
N GLY A 30 22.38 -0.74 -3.17
CA GLY A 30 23.16 -1.97 -3.10
C GLY A 30 22.43 -3.16 -2.45
N THR A 31 21.29 -2.96 -1.80
CA THR A 31 20.48 -4.04 -1.22
C THR A 31 19.70 -4.80 -2.30
N TYR A 32 19.15 -5.97 -1.97
CA TYR A 32 18.31 -6.74 -2.89
C TYR A 32 16.82 -6.62 -2.53
N ARG A 33 15.97 -6.66 -3.56
CA ARG A 33 14.52 -6.84 -3.42
C ARG A 33 14.21 -8.30 -3.72
N PHE A 34 13.65 -8.98 -2.71
CA PHE A 34 13.15 -10.34 -2.81
C PHE A 34 11.77 -10.32 -3.47
N ILE A 35 11.65 -10.90 -4.66
CA ILE A 35 10.42 -10.88 -5.45
C ILE A 35 10.05 -12.32 -5.78
N VAL A 36 8.83 -12.73 -5.45
CA VAL A 36 8.29 -14.03 -5.87
C VAL A 36 7.51 -13.82 -7.17
N ASP A 37 7.81 -14.62 -8.19
CA ASP A 37 7.16 -14.52 -9.49
C ASP A 37 5.82 -15.27 -9.51
N PHE A 38 4.76 -14.58 -9.08
CA PHE A 38 3.40 -15.12 -9.07
C PHE A 38 2.68 -15.04 -10.44
N ARG A 39 3.36 -14.76 -11.56
CA ARG A 39 2.67 -14.59 -12.87
C ARG A 39 1.80 -15.79 -13.25
N ARG A 40 2.30 -17.01 -13.04
CA ARG A 40 1.55 -18.25 -13.34
C ARG A 40 0.36 -18.45 -12.41
N LEU A 41 0.55 -18.22 -11.11
CA LEU A 41 -0.53 -18.26 -10.12
C LEU A 41 -1.63 -17.23 -10.46
N ASN A 42 -1.21 -16.00 -10.80
CA ASN A 42 -2.11 -14.91 -11.14
C ASN A 42 -2.94 -15.21 -12.40
N ALA A 43 -2.38 -15.94 -13.38
CA ALA A 43 -3.11 -16.31 -14.60
C ALA A 43 -4.30 -17.25 -14.34
N VAL A 44 -4.22 -18.09 -13.30
CA VAL A 44 -5.30 -19.03 -12.92
C VAL A 44 -6.14 -18.54 -11.74
N THR A 45 -5.79 -17.39 -11.16
CA THR A 45 -6.52 -16.80 -10.04
C THR A 45 -7.76 -16.05 -10.54
N LYS A 46 -8.91 -16.31 -9.93
CA LYS A 46 -10.13 -15.54 -10.20
C LYS A 46 -9.92 -14.08 -9.74
N LYS A 47 -10.05 -13.14 -10.68
CA LYS A 47 -9.91 -11.70 -10.42
C LYS A 47 -11.01 -11.22 -9.48
N ASP A 48 -10.60 -10.51 -8.43
CA ASP A 48 -11.52 -9.75 -7.58
C ASP A 48 -11.97 -8.49 -8.34
N ALA A 49 -13.23 -8.09 -8.16
CA ALA A 49 -13.85 -6.95 -8.81
C ALA A 49 -14.16 -5.82 -7.81
N TYR A 50 -13.49 -5.81 -6.64
CA TYR A 50 -13.67 -4.77 -5.65
C TYR A 50 -13.37 -3.37 -6.22
N PRO A 51 -14.26 -2.39 -6.03
CA PRO A 51 -14.04 -1.05 -6.56
C PRO A 51 -12.90 -0.36 -5.79
N GLN A 52 -11.92 0.14 -6.53
CA GLN A 52 -10.94 1.10 -6.01
C GLN A 52 -11.41 2.51 -6.36
N PRO A 53 -11.32 3.47 -5.42
CA PRO A 53 -11.63 4.85 -5.74
C PRO A 53 -10.66 5.38 -6.79
N THR A 54 -11.14 6.24 -7.67
CA THR A 54 -10.28 6.89 -8.65
C THR A 54 -9.35 7.88 -7.96
N THR A 55 -8.20 8.15 -8.58
CA THR A 55 -7.28 9.18 -8.08
C THR A 55 -7.98 10.53 -7.96
N GLU A 56 -8.81 10.89 -8.93
CA GLU A 56 -9.57 12.15 -8.93
C GLU A 56 -10.56 12.24 -7.76
N GLU A 57 -11.32 11.18 -7.47
CA GLU A 57 -12.23 11.14 -6.33
C GLU A 57 -11.51 11.38 -5.00
N LEU A 58 -10.33 10.74 -4.83
CA LEU A 58 -9.52 10.90 -3.63
C LEU A 58 -8.96 12.32 -3.51
N LEU A 59 -8.38 12.86 -4.59
CA LEU A 59 -7.77 14.19 -4.59
C LEU A 59 -8.82 15.28 -4.33
N ASN A 60 -9.97 15.19 -5.00
CA ASN A 60 -11.08 16.14 -4.80
C ASN A 60 -11.62 16.11 -3.38
N ARG A 61 -11.60 14.95 -2.71
CA ARG A 61 -12.02 14.87 -1.31
C ARG A 61 -11.03 15.50 -0.34
N LEU A 62 -9.74 15.48 -0.67
CA LEU A 62 -8.67 15.95 0.19
C LEU A 62 -8.38 17.44 0.03
N ALA A 63 -8.62 17.99 -1.16
CA ALA A 63 -8.37 19.37 -1.50
C ALA A 63 -9.25 20.34 -0.67
N GLY A 64 -8.70 21.52 -0.35
CA GLY A 64 -9.45 22.58 0.34
C GLY A 64 -9.45 22.48 1.87
N HIS A 65 -9.01 21.36 2.44
CA HIS A 65 -8.92 21.19 3.88
C HIS A 65 -7.62 21.76 4.45
N ARG A 66 -7.73 22.39 5.61
CA ARG A 66 -6.59 23.07 6.26
C ARG A 66 -5.56 22.11 6.84
N PHE A 67 -6.01 21.04 7.49
CA PHE A 67 -5.14 20.09 8.17
C PHE A 67 -5.23 18.72 7.54
N LEU A 68 -4.07 18.21 7.11
CA LEU A 68 -3.88 16.94 6.47
C LEU A 68 -2.91 16.08 7.28
N THR A 69 -3.26 14.80 7.44
CA THR A 69 -2.38 13.77 8.00
C THR A 69 -2.36 12.60 7.03
N LYS A 70 -1.17 12.12 6.68
CA LYS A 70 -0.95 10.91 5.89
C LYS A 70 -0.27 9.87 6.79
N LEU A 71 -0.95 8.76 7.03
CA LEU A 71 -0.40 7.60 7.73
C LEU A 71 0.03 6.55 6.70
N ASP A 72 1.26 6.05 6.82
CA ASP A 72 1.80 4.95 6.01
C ASP A 72 1.80 3.67 6.85
N LEU A 73 1.18 2.60 6.37
CA LEU A 73 1.18 1.31 7.06
C LEU A 73 2.51 0.58 6.86
N LYS A 74 3.12 0.12 7.96
CA LYS A 74 4.41 -0.58 7.94
C LYS A 74 4.27 -1.93 7.23
N SER A 75 4.92 -2.12 6.09
CA SER A 75 4.87 -3.37 5.33
C SER A 75 3.42 -3.85 5.10
N GLY A 76 2.51 -2.93 4.73
CA GLY A 76 1.06 -3.12 4.80
C GLY A 76 0.56 -4.53 4.44
N TYR A 77 0.90 -5.06 3.26
CA TYR A 77 0.46 -6.41 2.84
C TYR A 77 0.74 -7.51 3.88
N PHE A 78 1.89 -7.48 4.56
CA PHE A 78 2.25 -8.49 5.57
C PHE A 78 1.41 -8.42 6.85
N GLN A 79 0.52 -7.44 6.98
CA GLN A 79 -0.39 -7.32 8.12
C GLN A 79 -1.73 -8.03 7.89
N ILE A 80 -2.02 -8.49 6.67
CA ILE A 80 -3.26 -9.18 6.34
C ILE A 80 -2.98 -10.69 6.20
N PRO A 81 -3.57 -11.56 7.04
CA PRO A 81 -3.39 -13.00 6.94
C PRO A 81 -4.03 -13.56 5.67
N ILE A 82 -3.39 -14.58 5.10
CA ILE A 82 -3.97 -15.42 4.04
C ILE A 82 -4.75 -16.56 4.69
N SER A 83 -5.90 -16.91 4.11
CA SER A 83 -6.69 -18.07 4.50
C SER A 83 -5.84 -19.35 4.43
N GLU A 84 -5.90 -20.22 5.44
CA GLU A 84 -5.06 -21.43 5.51
C GLU A 84 -5.11 -22.28 4.23
N VAL A 85 -6.28 -22.43 3.62
CA VAL A 85 -6.49 -23.22 2.39
C VAL A 85 -5.88 -22.58 1.14
N ASP A 86 -5.51 -21.30 1.20
CA ASP A 86 -4.92 -20.56 0.09
C ASP A 86 -3.41 -20.35 0.25
N LYS A 87 -2.84 -20.61 1.43
CA LYS A 87 -1.41 -20.41 1.70
C LYS A 87 -0.54 -21.26 0.77
N GLU A 88 -0.90 -22.52 0.56
CA GLU A 88 -0.14 -23.45 -0.30
C GLU A 88 0.09 -22.89 -1.71
N LYS A 89 -0.87 -22.11 -2.25
CA LYS A 89 -0.81 -21.54 -3.60
C LYS A 89 0.29 -20.48 -3.71
N THR A 90 0.65 -19.86 -2.58
CA THR A 90 1.70 -18.84 -2.50
C THR A 90 3.11 -19.43 -2.34
N ALA A 91 3.23 -20.76 -2.39
CA ALA A 91 4.51 -21.42 -2.21
C ALA A 91 5.54 -20.97 -3.24
N PHE A 92 6.77 -20.79 -2.77
CA PHE A 92 7.91 -20.37 -3.56
C PHE A 92 9.16 -21.17 -3.19
N VAL A 93 10.03 -21.34 -4.18
CA VAL A 93 11.23 -22.16 -4.07
C VAL A 93 12.49 -21.28 -4.03
N THR A 94 13.39 -21.60 -3.10
CA THR A 94 14.76 -21.08 -3.06
C THR A 94 15.75 -22.24 -3.14
N GLN A 95 17.06 -21.93 -3.11
CA GLN A 95 18.09 -22.97 -3.02
C GLN A 95 18.02 -23.77 -1.71
N ASP A 96 17.42 -23.18 -0.66
CA ASP A 96 17.40 -23.73 0.70
C ASP A 96 16.12 -24.50 1.01
N GLY A 97 15.09 -24.42 0.16
CA GLY A 97 13.85 -25.16 0.37
C GLY A 97 12.60 -24.54 -0.26
N LEU A 98 11.45 -25.06 0.16
CA LEU A 98 10.12 -24.62 -0.24
C LEU A 98 9.42 -23.95 0.93
N TYR A 99 8.87 -22.76 0.70
CA TYR A 99 8.21 -21.95 1.71
C TYR A 99 6.92 -21.35 1.16
N GLU A 100 5.98 -21.02 2.04
CA GLU A 100 4.70 -20.38 1.68
C GLU A 100 4.39 -19.21 2.61
N PHE A 101 3.55 -18.28 2.17
CA PHE A 101 3.21 -17.08 2.94
C PHE A 101 2.07 -17.31 3.91
N ASN A 102 2.21 -16.78 5.13
CA ASN A 102 1.13 -16.70 6.11
C ASN A 102 0.23 -15.47 5.91
N VAL A 103 0.75 -14.45 5.25
CA VAL A 103 0.17 -13.11 5.09
C VAL A 103 0.27 -12.66 3.63
N LEU A 104 -0.49 -11.65 3.20
CA LEU A 104 -0.51 -11.24 1.80
C LEU A 104 0.89 -10.90 1.31
N ALA A 105 1.28 -11.50 0.19
CA ALA A 105 2.54 -11.23 -0.46
C ALA A 105 2.40 -10.20 -1.57
N GLN A 106 3.47 -9.44 -1.80
CA GLN A 106 3.56 -8.58 -2.99
C GLN A 106 3.57 -9.45 -4.25
N GLY A 107 2.91 -8.97 -5.30
CA GLY A 107 2.83 -9.67 -6.60
C GLY A 107 1.61 -10.57 -6.77
N LEU A 108 0.86 -10.86 -5.71
CA LEU A 108 -0.43 -11.56 -5.82
C LEU A 108 -1.48 -10.65 -6.48
N MET A 109 -2.22 -11.19 -7.44
CA MET A 109 -3.19 -10.45 -8.26
C MET A 109 -4.24 -9.69 -7.44
N ASN A 110 -4.82 -10.32 -6.42
CA ASN A 110 -5.90 -9.74 -5.63
C ASN A 110 -5.41 -9.03 -4.36
N ALA A 111 -4.10 -9.04 -4.05
CA ALA A 111 -3.59 -8.43 -2.81
C ALA A 111 -3.96 -6.94 -2.68
N PRO A 112 -3.82 -6.07 -3.71
CA PRO A 112 -4.21 -4.66 -3.61
C PRO A 112 -5.72 -4.47 -3.32
N LEU A 113 -6.55 -5.31 -3.93
CA LEU A 113 -8.02 -5.24 -3.80
C LEU A 113 -8.49 -5.71 -2.43
N THR A 114 -7.94 -6.82 -1.94
CA THR A 114 -8.17 -7.28 -0.57
C THR A 114 -7.73 -6.21 0.43
N PHE A 115 -6.55 -5.61 0.22
CA PHE A 115 -6.04 -4.56 1.09
C PHE A 115 -6.98 -3.35 1.14
N GLN A 116 -7.41 -2.86 -0.03
CA GLN A 116 -8.34 -1.75 -0.13
C GLN A 116 -9.67 -2.04 0.58
N ARG A 117 -10.21 -3.26 0.43
CA ARG A 117 -11.44 -3.69 1.10
C ARG A 117 -11.30 -3.65 2.62
N VAL A 118 -10.20 -4.19 3.14
CA VAL A 118 -9.95 -4.19 4.59
C VAL A 118 -9.83 -2.76 5.11
N MET A 119 -9.06 -1.90 4.43
CA MET A 119 -8.92 -0.50 4.85
C MET A 119 -10.26 0.24 4.84
N ASN A 120 -11.03 0.12 3.77
CA ASN A 120 -12.34 0.74 3.65
C ASN A 120 -13.31 0.30 4.75
N ASN A 121 -13.26 -0.98 5.15
CA ASN A 121 -14.09 -1.49 6.23
C ASN A 121 -13.64 -0.96 7.60
N LEU A 122 -12.33 -0.83 7.84
CA LEU A 122 -11.80 -0.28 9.09
C LEU A 122 -12.21 1.19 9.27
N ILE A 123 -12.05 2.01 8.23
CA ILE A 123 -12.33 3.44 8.31
C ILE A 123 -13.81 3.79 8.03
N ALA A 124 -14.69 2.80 7.93
CA ALA A 124 -16.05 2.98 7.41
C ALA A 124 -16.83 4.12 8.08
N THR A 125 -16.69 4.29 9.40
CA THR A 125 -17.36 5.36 10.17
C THR A 125 -16.98 6.77 9.72
N GLY A 126 -15.71 6.97 9.34
CA GLY A 126 -15.17 8.27 8.93
C GLY A 126 -14.94 8.43 7.45
N ARG A 127 -15.15 7.35 6.69
CA ARG A 127 -14.84 7.27 5.26
C ARG A 127 -15.59 8.36 4.51
N TRP A 128 -14.87 9.09 3.66
CA TRP A 128 -15.38 10.23 2.89
C TRP A 128 -15.80 11.45 3.71
N ASN A 129 -15.81 11.39 5.04
CA ASN A 129 -16.14 12.54 5.89
C ASN A 129 -14.87 13.24 6.38
N TYR A 130 -13.94 12.48 6.96
CA TYR A 130 -12.65 13.00 7.47
C TYR A 130 -11.47 12.06 7.21
N VAL A 131 -11.71 10.90 6.59
CA VAL A 131 -10.65 9.94 6.25
C VAL A 131 -10.93 9.25 4.91
N VAL A 132 -9.88 9.02 4.14
CA VAL A 132 -9.86 8.15 2.95
C VAL A 132 -8.65 7.23 3.02
N ALA A 133 -8.72 6.08 2.35
CA ALA A 133 -7.60 5.16 2.25
C ALA A 133 -7.36 4.79 0.79
N TYR A 134 -6.08 4.66 0.42
CA TYR A 134 -5.65 4.13 -0.86
C TYR A 134 -4.49 3.18 -0.63
N LEU A 135 -4.77 1.88 -0.75
CA LEU A 135 -3.84 0.82 -0.38
C LEU A 135 -3.25 1.10 1.02
N ASN A 136 -1.94 1.25 1.13
CA ASN A 136 -1.22 1.43 2.41
C ASN A 136 -1.28 2.85 2.98
N ASP A 137 -1.76 3.83 2.21
CA ASP A 137 -1.84 5.22 2.62
C ASP A 137 -3.24 5.51 3.20
N ILE A 138 -3.30 6.03 4.42
CA ILE A 138 -4.53 6.53 5.05
C ILE A 138 -4.40 8.03 5.22
N LEU A 139 -5.34 8.79 4.64
CA LEU A 139 -5.32 10.24 4.64
C LEU A 139 -6.49 10.77 5.46
N ILE A 140 -6.17 11.61 6.43
CA ILE A 140 -7.11 12.24 7.35
C ILE A 140 -7.09 13.73 7.07
N PHE A 141 -8.25 14.36 7.03
CA PHE A 141 -8.41 15.76 6.62
C PHE A 141 -9.45 16.46 7.49
N SER A 142 -9.22 17.74 7.82
CA SER A 142 -10.12 18.54 8.67
C SER A 142 -9.85 20.04 8.51
N ASP A 143 -10.82 20.88 8.88
CA ASP A 143 -10.69 22.34 8.74
C ASP A 143 -10.15 23.03 10.00
N SER A 144 -10.29 22.40 11.17
CA SER A 144 -9.74 22.88 12.44
C SER A 144 -8.79 21.87 13.09
N ILE A 145 -7.76 22.37 13.79
CA ILE A 145 -6.80 21.50 14.50
C ILE A 145 -7.46 20.68 15.61
N LYS A 146 -8.53 21.20 16.21
CA LYS A 146 -9.29 20.52 17.27
C LYS A 146 -10.01 19.29 16.72
N GLU A 147 -10.70 19.44 15.59
CA GLU A 147 -11.33 18.30 14.89
C GLU A 147 -10.27 17.34 14.37
N HIS A 148 -9.18 17.86 13.80
CA HIS A 148 -8.11 17.03 13.27
C HIS A 148 -7.52 16.11 14.32
N LYS A 149 -7.25 16.63 15.52
CA LYS A 149 -6.77 15.82 16.66
C LYS A 149 -7.76 14.71 17.02
N LYS A 150 -9.07 15.00 17.01
CA LYS A 150 -10.12 14.01 17.26
C LYS A 150 -10.10 12.92 16.19
N HIS A 151 -10.12 13.30 14.91
CA HIS A 151 -10.12 12.37 13.79
C HIS A 151 -8.87 11.48 13.76
N VAL A 152 -7.68 12.05 13.96
CA VAL A 152 -6.42 11.28 14.04
C VAL A 152 -6.45 10.27 15.18
N THR A 153 -6.92 10.69 16.35
CA THR A 153 -7.01 9.81 17.52
C THR A 153 -7.99 8.67 17.29
N GLU A 154 -9.12 8.94 16.66
CA GLU A 154 -10.12 7.93 16.31
C GLU A 154 -9.56 6.91 15.31
N VAL A 155 -8.95 7.38 14.21
CA VAL A 155 -8.37 6.49 13.19
C VAL A 155 -7.23 5.64 13.76
N LEU A 156 -6.33 6.22 14.56
CA LEU A 156 -5.27 5.47 15.23
C LEU A 156 -5.85 4.43 16.20
N SER A 157 -6.93 4.74 16.92
CA SER A 157 -7.61 3.80 17.82
C SER A 157 -8.22 2.62 17.05
N ILE A 158 -8.82 2.88 15.89
CA ILE A 158 -9.35 1.83 14.99
C ILE A 158 -8.21 0.91 14.53
N LEU A 159 -7.11 1.49 14.03
CA LEU A 159 -5.95 0.72 13.58
C LEU A 159 -5.34 -0.12 14.71
N GLN A 160 -5.20 0.46 15.90
CA GLN A 160 -4.69 -0.24 17.07
C GLN A 160 -5.57 -1.44 17.45
N LYS A 161 -6.89 -1.26 17.49
CA LYS A 161 -7.84 -2.36 17.78
C LYS A 161 -7.76 -3.47 16.75
N ALA A 162 -7.57 -3.11 15.48
CA ALA A 162 -7.38 -4.05 14.38
C ALA A 162 -5.94 -4.59 14.26
N ARG A 163 -5.04 -4.21 15.18
CA ARG A 163 -3.62 -4.60 15.21
C ARG A 163 -2.82 -4.19 13.97
N PHE A 164 -3.23 -3.12 13.31
CA PHE A 164 -2.44 -2.50 12.26
C PHE A 164 -1.35 -1.59 12.84
N THR A 165 -0.20 -1.62 12.22
CA THR A 165 0.98 -0.82 12.57
C THR A 165 1.31 0.18 11.47
N VAL A 166 1.59 1.41 11.89
CA VAL A 166 2.03 2.51 11.01
C VAL A 166 3.55 2.64 11.06
N SER A 167 4.15 3.21 10.02
CA SER A 167 5.57 3.56 9.95
C SER A 167 5.77 5.01 10.45
N PRO A 168 6.24 5.24 11.68
CA PRO A 168 6.28 6.60 12.25
C PRO A 168 7.11 7.58 11.42
N PHE A 169 8.21 7.09 10.81
CA PHE A 169 9.13 7.89 10.00
C PHE A 169 8.57 8.27 8.61
N LYS A 170 7.50 7.62 8.16
CA LYS A 170 6.85 7.90 6.88
C LYS A 170 5.51 8.62 7.03
N CYS A 171 4.99 8.67 8.26
CA CYS A 171 3.79 9.43 8.55
C CYS A 171 4.07 10.93 8.48
N ILE A 172 3.11 11.68 7.94
CA ILE A 172 3.09 13.13 7.91
C ILE A 172 1.86 13.54 8.73
N ILE A 173 2.03 14.38 9.76
CA ILE A 173 0.95 14.67 10.71
C ILE A 173 0.66 16.18 10.75
N ALA A 174 -0.63 16.53 10.63
CA ALA A 174 -1.19 17.86 10.81
C ALA A 174 -0.46 18.97 10.02
N VAL A 175 -0.32 18.76 8.71
CA VAL A 175 0.29 19.72 7.78
C VAL A 175 -0.76 20.39 6.90
N GLU A 176 -0.47 21.58 6.37
CA GLU A 176 -1.34 22.28 5.41
C GLU A 176 -1.07 21.89 3.94
N LYS A 177 -0.02 21.09 3.71
CA LYS A 177 0.40 20.61 2.39
C LYS A 177 0.95 19.18 2.48
N VAL A 178 0.44 18.26 1.66
CA VAL A 178 0.90 16.86 1.63
C VAL A 178 1.04 16.35 0.20
N GLU A 179 2.06 15.54 -0.06
CA GLU A 179 2.19 14.84 -1.33
C GLU A 179 1.44 13.49 -1.31
N PHE A 180 0.59 13.29 -2.30
CA PHE A 180 -0.20 12.07 -2.47
C PHE A 180 -0.48 11.78 -3.94
N LEU A 181 -0.23 10.54 -4.37
CA LEU A 181 -0.42 10.08 -5.76
C LEU A 181 0.22 11.01 -6.81
N SER A 182 1.43 11.50 -6.53
CA SER A 182 2.18 12.46 -7.37
C SER A 182 1.47 13.81 -7.58
N HIS A 183 0.63 14.20 -6.62
CA HIS A 183 0.05 15.53 -6.53
C HIS A 183 0.37 16.11 -5.16
N ILE A 184 0.46 17.42 -5.12
CA ILE A 184 0.54 18.20 -3.92
C ILE A 184 -0.88 18.67 -3.59
N ILE A 185 -1.34 18.32 -2.41
CA ILE A 185 -2.66 18.73 -1.91
C ILE A 185 -2.44 19.86 -0.92
N THR A 186 -3.16 20.96 -1.11
CA THR A 186 -3.11 22.15 -0.24
C THR A 186 -4.52 22.66 0.06
N VAL A 187 -4.58 23.65 0.94
CA VAL A 187 -5.81 24.43 1.20
C VAL A 187 -6.31 25.16 -0.06
N ALA A 188 -5.40 25.55 -0.96
CA ALA A 188 -5.77 26.26 -2.18
C ALA A 188 -6.29 25.32 -3.28
N GLY A 189 -6.00 24.02 -3.19
CA GLY A 189 -6.45 23.03 -4.16
C GLY A 189 -5.41 21.94 -4.41
N ILE A 190 -5.34 21.50 -5.67
CA ILE A 190 -4.47 20.41 -6.13
C ILE A 190 -3.41 20.99 -7.07
N GLU A 191 -2.15 20.77 -6.74
CA GLU A 191 -0.99 21.15 -7.55
C GLU A 191 -0.31 19.87 -8.08
N PRO A 192 0.25 19.87 -9.30
CA PRO A 192 1.11 18.77 -9.75
C PRO A 192 2.43 18.76 -8.95
N SER A 193 3.01 17.58 -8.72
CA SER A 193 4.32 17.50 -8.05
C SER A 193 5.44 18.10 -8.93
N PRO A 194 6.44 18.79 -8.33
CA PRO A 194 7.59 19.32 -9.06
C PRO A 194 8.31 18.26 -9.90
N ASP A 195 8.44 17.05 -9.37
CA ASP A 195 9.09 15.93 -10.07
C ASP A 195 8.35 15.54 -11.35
N LYS A 196 7.01 15.58 -11.36
CA LYS A 196 6.22 15.34 -12.58
C LYS A 196 6.41 16.46 -13.60
N ILE A 197 6.42 17.71 -13.13
CA ILE A 197 6.67 18.86 -14.00
C ILE A 197 8.06 18.73 -14.62
N GLN A 198 9.08 18.45 -13.81
CA GLN A 198 10.46 18.31 -14.25
C GLN A 198 10.62 17.15 -15.24
N ALA A 199 10.00 16.00 -14.95
CA ALA A 199 10.04 14.84 -15.85
C ALA A 199 9.46 15.15 -17.24
N ILE A 200 8.47 16.04 -17.35
CA ILE A 200 7.92 16.50 -18.63
C ILE A 200 8.84 17.50 -19.32
N LEU A 201 9.40 18.45 -18.56
CA LEU A 201 10.35 19.44 -19.08
C LEU A 201 11.64 18.80 -19.61
N ASP A 202 12.07 17.69 -18.99
CA ASP A 202 13.27 16.94 -19.38
C ASP A 202 13.02 15.97 -20.55
N ILE A 203 11.78 15.85 -21.07
CA ILE A 203 11.50 14.98 -22.20
C ILE A 203 12.24 15.53 -23.43
N PRO A 204 13.18 14.78 -24.03
CA PRO A 204 13.83 15.22 -25.24
C PRO A 204 12.81 15.25 -26.38
N SER A 205 12.91 16.25 -27.26
CA SER A 205 12.05 16.35 -28.43
C SER A 205 12.03 15.02 -29.20
N PRO A 206 10.85 14.47 -29.55
CA PRO A 206 10.75 13.23 -30.29
C PRO A 206 11.56 13.31 -31.58
N LYS A 207 12.44 12.33 -31.82
CA LYS A 207 13.32 12.28 -33.00
C LYS A 207 12.77 11.43 -34.14
N THR A 208 11.66 10.76 -33.90
CA THR A 208 11.04 9.82 -34.84
C THR A 208 9.53 10.00 -34.80
N LEU A 209 8.92 10.18 -35.97
CA LEU A 209 7.50 9.92 -36.15
C LEU A 209 7.31 8.41 -36.00
N THR A 210 6.32 8.00 -35.21
CA THR A 210 6.02 6.59 -34.95
C THR A 210 5.63 5.86 -36.23
#